data_AF-A0A971C381-F1
#
_entry.id   AF-A0A971C381-F1
#
_cell.length_a   1.000
_cell.length_b   1.000
_cell.length_c   1.000
_cell.angle_alpha   90.00
_cell.angle_beta   90.00
_cell.angle_gamma   90.00
#
_symmetry.space_group_name_H-M   'P 1'
#
loop_
_entity.id
_entity.type
_entity.pdbx_description
1 polymer ?
#
loop_
_entity_poly.entity_id
_entity_poly.type
_entity_poly.pdbx_seq_one_letter_code
_entity_poly.pdbx_strand_id
1 'polypeptide(L)'
;MYAPDHDRLYTAGAIAVAAVTVLLLIYYVVLFVEPTSDLNPFPPQVEATIVAAVPVTPTLPPTWTPEATASATATTTVTPRPTLTSNPTATPTDRPIPTETPIPLPTSTPGPTPTPQPPLYLHSGMFAGPDCTWTGVFGVVWTVTDLPREGVQVHLWTQQGLDLYSPPTDVDGNYVIQVSGEPVAARWFMEVLEGGVPQSEVIIFETSLGCQNGLQKFRVDWRRTQ
;
A
#
# COMPACT_ATOMS: atom_id res chain seq x y z
N MET A 1 10.19 28.05 67.15
CA MET A 1 10.91 29.06 66.34
C MET A 1 10.93 28.53 64.92
N TYR A 2 10.13 29.12 64.03
CA TYR A 2 10.15 28.78 62.60
C TYR A 2 11.36 29.47 61.98
N ALA A 3 12.25 28.70 61.33
CA ALA A 3 13.51 29.24 60.80
C ALA A 3 13.22 30.11 59.56
N PRO A 4 13.57 31.40 59.57
CA PRO A 4 13.20 32.38 58.53
C PRO A 4 13.82 32.14 57.14
N ASP A 5 14.69 31.14 57.00
CA ASP A 5 15.38 30.84 55.74
C ASP A 5 14.56 30.01 54.75
N HIS A 6 13.59 29.20 55.23
CA HIS A 6 12.73 28.41 54.35
C HIS A 6 11.80 29.29 53.52
N ASP A 7 11.22 30.35 54.11
CA ASP A 7 10.29 31.24 53.41
C ASP A 7 10.96 31.99 52.25
N ARG A 8 12.26 32.29 52.37
CA ARG A 8 13.03 32.97 51.32
C ARG A 8 13.30 32.06 50.12
N LEU A 9 13.59 30.79 50.35
CA LEU A 9 13.80 29.80 49.29
C LEU A 9 12.51 29.51 48.52
N TYR A 10 11.38 29.35 49.23
CA TYR A 10 10.07 29.19 48.58
C TYR A 10 9.66 30.43 47.79
N THR A 11 9.86 31.63 48.35
CA THR A 11 9.56 32.89 47.65
C THR A 11 10.41 33.04 46.40
N ALA A 12 11.72 32.77 46.47
CA ALA A 12 12.61 32.83 45.32
C ALA A 12 12.25 31.79 44.24
N GLY A 13 11.92 30.56 44.65
CA GLY A 13 11.47 29.51 43.74
C GLY A 13 10.16 29.87 43.02
N ALA A 14 9.19 30.40 43.75
CA ALA A 14 7.91 30.84 43.17
C ALA A 14 8.10 31.97 42.15
N ILE A 15 8.97 32.95 42.45
CA ILE A 15 9.30 34.04 41.52
C ILE A 15 9.98 33.49 40.26
N ALA A 16 10.92 32.54 40.41
CA ALA A 16 11.61 31.93 39.27
C ALA A 16 10.64 31.17 38.36
N VAL A 17 9.74 30.36 38.91
CA VAL A 17 8.73 29.62 38.13
C VAL A 17 7.77 30.59 37.42
N ALA A 18 7.31 31.64 38.12
CA ALA A 18 6.47 32.67 37.51
C ALA A 18 7.18 33.37 36.36
N ALA A 19 8.46 33.72 36.51
CA ALA A 19 9.25 34.35 35.46
C ALA A 19 9.43 33.44 34.23
N VAL A 20 9.76 32.15 34.43
CA VAL A 20 9.87 31.17 33.33
C VAL A 20 8.54 30.99 32.61
N THR A 21 7.44 30.95 33.37
CA THR A 21 6.09 30.82 32.79
C THR A 21 5.74 32.02 31.92
N VAL A 22 6.03 33.25 32.39
CA VAL A 22 5.81 34.47 31.61
C VAL A 22 6.68 34.48 30.35
N LEU A 23 7.95 34.07 30.44
CA LEU A 23 8.83 33.97 29.27
C LEU A 23 8.31 32.96 28.25
N LEU A 24 7.81 31.81 28.70
CA LEU A 24 7.20 30.80 27.84
C LEU A 24 5.96 31.34 27.12
N LEU A 25 5.09 32.07 27.83
CA LEU A 25 3.92 32.72 27.23
C LEU A 25 4.31 33.77 26.19
N ILE A 26 5.32 34.59 26.47
CA ILE A 26 5.84 35.56 25.49
C ILE A 26 6.38 34.84 24.25
N TYR A 27 7.13 33.76 24.43
CA TYR A 27 7.63 32.94 23.32
C TYR A 27 6.48 32.44 22.42
N TYR A 28 5.41 31.88 23.01
CA TYR A 28 4.26 31.43 22.23
C TYR A 28 3.51 32.57 21.54
N VAL A 29 3.40 33.75 22.16
CA VAL A 29 2.81 34.94 21.51
C VAL A 29 3.62 35.37 20.29
N VAL A 30 4.96 35.33 20.36
CA VAL A 30 5.83 35.62 19.20
C VAL A 30 5.59 34.63 18.08
N LEU A 31 5.54 33.32 18.38
CA LEU A 31 5.26 32.28 17.38
C LEU A 31 3.88 32.45 16.72
N PHE A 32 2.89 32.91 17.48
CA PHE A 32 1.54 33.13 16.97
C PHE A 32 1.44 34.34 16.04
N VAL A 33 2.12 35.45 16.39
CA VAL A 33 2.09 36.69 15.60
C VAL A 33 2.96 36.56 14.35
N GLU A 34 4.12 35.93 14.46
CA GLU A 34 5.08 35.75 13.36
C GLU A 34 5.42 34.26 13.20
N PRO A 35 4.52 33.48 12.57
CA PRO A 35 4.70 32.04 12.43
C PRO A 35 5.90 31.68 11.53
N THR A 36 6.41 32.61 10.73
CA THR A 36 7.60 32.43 9.89
C THR A 36 8.91 32.81 10.58
N SER A 37 8.91 33.10 11.88
CA SER A 37 10.12 33.45 12.64
C SER A 37 11.10 32.27 12.75
N ASP A 38 12.40 32.54 12.76
CA ASP A 38 13.47 31.54 13.01
C ASP A 38 13.35 30.87 14.40
N LEU A 39 12.62 31.50 15.32
CA LEU A 39 12.32 30.95 16.64
C LEU A 39 11.22 29.87 16.60
N ASN A 40 10.47 29.76 15.49
CA ASN A 40 9.47 28.74 15.29
C ASN A 40 10.12 27.44 14.80
N PRO A 41 10.12 26.34 15.58
CA PRO A 41 10.63 25.06 15.11
C PRO A 41 9.77 24.43 13.99
N PHE A 42 8.56 24.96 13.77
CA PHE A 42 7.62 24.48 12.75
C PHE A 42 7.05 25.65 11.93
N PRO A 43 7.87 26.34 11.12
CA PRO A 43 7.38 27.42 10.27
C PRO A 43 6.37 26.86 9.25
N PRO A 44 5.28 27.59 8.95
CA PRO A 44 4.29 27.16 7.97
C PRO A 44 4.98 26.95 6.63
N GLN A 45 4.75 25.78 6.03
CA GLN A 45 5.29 25.44 4.72
C GLN A 45 4.61 26.35 3.69
N VAL A 46 5.37 27.29 3.12
CA VAL A 46 4.87 28.10 2.00
C VAL A 46 4.69 27.14 0.83
N GLU A 47 3.43 26.86 0.47
CA GLU A 47 3.11 26.10 -0.74
C GLU A 47 3.78 26.79 -1.93
N ALA A 48 4.82 26.15 -2.48
CA ALA A 48 5.48 26.67 -3.65
C ALA A 48 4.46 26.72 -4.79
N THR A 49 4.07 27.92 -5.20
CA THR A 49 3.31 28.12 -6.43
C THR A 49 4.18 27.64 -7.58
N ILE A 50 3.92 26.42 -8.04
CA ILE A 50 4.63 25.82 -9.15
C ILE A 50 4.21 26.59 -10.41
N VAL A 51 5.10 27.44 -10.94
CA VAL A 51 4.96 27.93 -12.30
C VAL A 51 5.10 26.70 -13.20
N ALA A 52 3.97 26.20 -13.70
CA ALA A 52 3.93 25.04 -14.57
C ALA A 52 4.83 25.29 -15.79
N ALA A 53 5.94 24.56 -15.87
CA ALA A 53 6.73 24.51 -17.08
C ALA A 53 5.88 23.85 -18.17
N VAL A 54 5.84 24.47 -19.35
CA VAL A 54 5.11 23.97 -20.51
C VAL A 54 5.68 22.59 -20.86
N PRO A 55 4.88 21.50 -20.88
CA PRO A 55 5.39 20.19 -21.25
C PRO A 55 5.80 20.21 -22.72
N VAL A 56 7.08 19.97 -23.00
CA VAL A 56 7.52 19.61 -24.36
C VAL A 56 7.06 18.18 -24.62
N THR A 57 6.07 18.02 -25.49
CA THR A 57 5.60 16.71 -25.94
C THR A 57 6.75 15.96 -26.62
N PRO A 58 7.21 14.81 -26.10
CA PRO A 58 8.19 13.99 -26.82
C PRO A 58 7.51 13.35 -28.03
N THR A 59 8.03 13.63 -29.22
CA THR A 59 7.62 12.97 -30.46
C THR A 59 8.21 11.56 -30.49
N LEU A 60 7.40 10.55 -30.17
CA LEU A 60 7.80 9.14 -30.26
C LEU A 60 7.96 8.71 -31.73
N PRO A 61 8.99 7.92 -32.10
CA PRO A 61 9.09 7.33 -33.43
C PRO A 61 8.00 6.26 -33.64
N PRO A 62 7.42 6.15 -34.86
CA PRO A 62 6.40 5.15 -35.14
C PRO A 62 7.01 3.75 -35.01
N THR A 63 6.59 3.03 -33.97
CA THR A 63 7.13 1.70 -33.64
C THR A 63 6.04 0.66 -33.87
N TRP A 64 6.25 -0.14 -34.92
CA TRP A 64 5.70 -1.45 -35.29
C TRP A 64 4.20 -1.73 -35.15
N THR A 65 3.57 -1.81 -36.32
CA THR A 65 2.27 -2.43 -36.62
C THR A 65 2.22 -3.88 -36.11
N PRO A 66 1.24 -4.28 -35.30
CA PRO A 66 1.02 -5.71 -35.01
C PRO A 66 0.48 -6.42 -36.26
N GLU A 67 1.17 -7.48 -36.67
CA GLU A 67 0.74 -8.43 -37.69
C GLU A 67 -0.45 -9.22 -37.17
N ALA A 68 -1.64 -8.96 -37.71
CA ALA A 68 -2.85 -9.73 -37.37
C ALA A 68 -2.74 -11.14 -37.96
N THR A 69 -2.50 -12.12 -37.09
CA THR A 69 -2.62 -13.54 -37.41
C THR A 69 -4.06 -13.86 -37.84
N ALA A 70 -4.27 -14.15 -39.12
CA ALA A 70 -5.54 -14.64 -39.63
C ALA A 70 -5.77 -16.09 -39.16
N SER A 71 -6.77 -16.31 -38.32
CA SER A 71 -7.34 -17.64 -38.08
C SER A 71 -8.81 -17.56 -37.70
N ALA A 72 -9.68 -17.82 -38.68
CA ALA A 72 -10.95 -18.52 -38.49
C ALA A 72 -11.55 -18.81 -39.88
N THR A 73 -11.52 -20.08 -40.27
CA THR A 73 -12.26 -20.61 -41.41
C THR A 73 -13.76 -20.47 -41.15
N ALA A 74 -14.45 -19.62 -41.92
CA ALA A 74 -15.91 -19.54 -41.90
C ALA A 74 -16.50 -20.76 -42.64
N THR A 75 -17.07 -21.71 -41.90
CA THR A 75 -17.89 -22.79 -42.46
C THR A 75 -19.26 -22.23 -42.86
N THR A 76 -19.54 -22.15 -44.16
CA THR A 76 -20.85 -21.76 -44.68
C THR A 76 -21.85 -22.88 -44.44
N THR A 77 -22.74 -22.69 -43.47
CA THR A 77 -23.90 -23.59 -43.29
C THR A 77 -25.01 -23.15 -44.23
N VAL A 78 -25.39 -24.02 -45.16
CA VAL A 78 -26.45 -23.79 -46.15
C VAL A 78 -27.81 -23.81 -45.44
N THR A 79 -28.52 -22.68 -45.48
CA THR A 79 -29.91 -22.55 -45.04
C THR A 79 -30.84 -23.30 -45.99
N PRO A 80 -31.63 -24.30 -45.56
CA PRO A 80 -32.67 -24.88 -46.40
C PRO A 80 -33.89 -23.94 -46.48
N ARG A 81 -34.36 -23.74 -47.71
CA ARG A 81 -35.58 -23.01 -48.08
C ARG A 81 -36.83 -23.78 -47.60
N PRO A 82 -37.81 -23.14 -46.93
CA PRO A 82 -39.04 -23.83 -46.56
C PRO A 82 -39.88 -24.11 -47.81
N THR A 83 -40.24 -25.38 -48.01
CA THR A 83 -41.24 -25.81 -48.98
C THR A 83 -42.60 -25.77 -48.28
N LEU A 84 -43.52 -24.94 -48.79
CA LEU A 84 -44.92 -24.99 -48.39
C LEU A 84 -45.54 -26.25 -48.99
N THR A 85 -46.05 -27.14 -48.15
CA THR A 85 -46.90 -28.25 -48.60
C THR A 85 -48.07 -28.41 -47.64
N SER A 86 -49.26 -28.25 -48.21
CA SER A 86 -50.57 -28.36 -47.59
C SER A 86 -50.96 -29.82 -47.34
N ASN A 87 -51.56 -30.10 -46.17
CA ASN A 87 -52.83 -30.82 -45.97
C ASN A 87 -52.85 -31.56 -44.61
N PRO A 88 -53.67 -31.16 -43.62
CA PRO A 88 -53.82 -31.93 -42.40
C PRO A 88 -54.81 -33.09 -42.62
N THR A 89 -54.30 -34.31 -42.69
CA THR A 89 -55.13 -35.52 -42.48
C THR A 89 -55.29 -35.72 -40.97
N ALA A 90 -56.53 -35.69 -40.48
CA ALA A 90 -56.87 -35.97 -39.10
C ALA A 90 -56.42 -37.39 -38.72
N THR A 91 -55.35 -37.48 -37.94
CA THR A 91 -54.85 -38.72 -37.34
C THR A 91 -55.43 -38.82 -35.93
N PRO A 92 -55.98 -39.97 -35.50
CA PRO A 92 -56.58 -40.11 -34.18
C PRO A 92 -55.56 -39.83 -33.08
N THR A 93 -55.97 -39.03 -32.10
CA THR A 93 -55.19 -38.61 -30.94
C THR A 93 -54.87 -39.81 -30.05
N ASP A 94 -53.63 -40.29 -30.11
CA ASP A 94 -53.10 -41.16 -29.06
C ASP A 94 -52.96 -40.38 -27.75
N ARG A 95 -53.54 -40.96 -26.70
CA ARG A 95 -53.54 -40.44 -25.33
C ARG A 95 -52.09 -40.25 -24.86
N PRO A 96 -51.71 -39.09 -24.30
CA PRO A 96 -50.35 -38.88 -23.82
C PRO A 96 -50.06 -39.88 -22.69
N ILE A 97 -49.03 -40.70 -22.89
CA ILE A 97 -48.42 -41.50 -21.83
C ILE A 97 -47.81 -40.50 -20.83
N PRO A 98 -48.05 -40.66 -19.51
CA PRO A 98 -47.40 -39.80 -18.53
C PRO A 98 -45.88 -39.96 -18.64
N THR A 99 -45.22 -38.90 -19.10
CA THR A 99 -43.75 -38.80 -19.07
C THR A 99 -43.31 -38.80 -17.62
N GLU A 100 -42.51 -39.78 -17.21
CA GLU A 100 -41.90 -39.76 -15.88
C GLU A 100 -41.05 -38.51 -15.73
N THR A 101 -41.39 -37.68 -14.75
CA THR A 101 -40.64 -36.48 -14.43
C THR A 101 -39.29 -36.93 -13.84
N PRO A 102 -38.14 -36.52 -14.39
CA PRO A 102 -36.85 -36.92 -13.85
C PRO A 102 -36.73 -36.44 -12.41
N ILE A 103 -36.45 -37.37 -11.50
CA ILE A 103 -36.16 -37.08 -10.10
C ILE A 103 -34.87 -36.23 -10.07
N PRO A 104 -34.86 -35.05 -9.44
CA PRO A 104 -33.65 -34.25 -9.33
C PRO A 104 -32.60 -35.04 -8.55
N LEU A 105 -31.43 -35.22 -9.17
CA LEU A 105 -30.28 -35.81 -8.50
C LEU A 105 -29.90 -34.94 -7.30
N PRO A 106 -29.58 -35.51 -6.12
CA PRO A 106 -29.18 -34.72 -4.96
C PRO A 106 -27.97 -33.86 -5.31
N THR A 107 -28.17 -32.54 -5.24
CA THR A 107 -27.11 -31.56 -5.39
C THR A 107 -26.16 -31.70 -4.21
N SER A 108 -24.87 -31.92 -4.47
CA SER A 108 -23.84 -31.96 -3.44
C SER A 108 -23.87 -30.65 -2.65
N THR A 109 -24.14 -30.73 -1.35
CA THR A 109 -24.03 -29.58 -0.47
C THR A 109 -22.60 -29.05 -0.53
N PRO A 110 -22.37 -27.77 -0.84
CA PRO A 110 -21.04 -27.18 -0.79
C PRO A 110 -20.42 -27.44 0.58
N GLY A 111 -19.17 -27.90 0.59
CA GLY A 111 -18.41 -28.03 1.84
C GLY A 111 -18.28 -26.68 2.54
N PRO A 112 -17.97 -26.66 3.85
CA PRO A 112 -17.75 -25.41 4.56
C PRO A 112 -16.63 -24.62 3.87
N THR A 113 -16.90 -23.35 3.58
CA THR A 113 -15.85 -22.41 3.15
C THR A 113 -14.80 -22.32 4.27
N PRO A 114 -13.51 -22.57 4.00
CA PRO A 114 -12.47 -22.45 5.02
C PRO A 114 -12.46 -21.03 5.59
N THR A 115 -12.32 -20.92 6.91
CA THR A 115 -12.17 -19.63 7.57
C THR A 115 -10.81 -19.02 7.19
N PRO A 116 -10.75 -17.75 6.76
CA PRO A 116 -9.47 -17.11 6.46
C PRO A 116 -8.60 -17.06 7.71
N GLN A 117 -7.36 -17.54 7.58
CA GLN A 117 -6.38 -17.51 8.64
C GLN A 117 -5.77 -16.10 8.71
N PRO A 118 -5.57 -15.51 9.90
CA PRO A 118 -4.87 -14.22 10.00
C PRO A 118 -3.45 -14.31 9.44
N PRO A 119 -2.89 -13.18 8.95
CA PRO A 119 -1.52 -13.14 8.47
C PRO A 119 -0.52 -13.46 9.59
N LEU A 120 0.55 -14.19 9.26
CA LEU A 120 1.61 -14.51 10.21
C LEU A 120 2.46 -13.29 10.58
N TYR A 121 2.55 -12.28 9.72
CA TYR A 121 3.27 -11.03 9.99
C TYR A 121 2.35 -9.81 9.87
N LEU A 122 2.53 -8.88 10.81
CA LEU A 122 1.95 -7.55 10.77
C LEU A 122 3.07 -6.51 10.81
N HIS A 123 2.88 -5.38 10.15
CA HIS A 123 3.81 -4.27 10.30
C HIS A 123 3.68 -3.71 11.72
N SER A 124 4.79 -3.58 12.44
CA SER A 124 4.84 -3.05 13.81
C SER A 124 5.19 -1.56 13.85
N GLY A 125 5.73 -1.01 12.77
CA GLY A 125 6.03 0.42 12.67
C GLY A 125 6.44 0.81 11.26
N MET A 126 6.11 2.05 10.88
CA MET A 126 6.51 2.64 9.61
C MET A 126 6.96 4.08 9.85
N PHE A 127 8.18 4.39 9.42
CA PHE A 127 8.77 5.73 9.50
C PHE A 127 9.31 6.11 8.13
N ALA A 128 9.13 7.36 7.74
CA ALA A 128 9.57 7.84 6.44
C ALA A 128 10.34 9.14 6.59
N GLY A 129 11.31 9.38 5.71
CA GLY A 129 12.07 10.61 5.69
C GLY A 129 12.65 10.97 4.32
N PRO A 130 13.13 12.21 4.19
CA PRO A 130 13.83 12.68 3.00
C PRO A 130 15.23 12.05 2.87
N ASP A 131 15.63 11.78 1.62
CA ASP A 131 17.00 11.40 1.26
C ASP A 131 17.24 11.74 -0.22
N CYS A 132 18.30 12.50 -0.52
CA CYS A 132 18.65 12.89 -1.89
C CYS A 132 19.29 11.77 -2.70
N THR A 133 19.87 10.81 -2.00
CA THR A 133 20.82 9.86 -2.58
C THR A 133 20.32 8.42 -2.48
N TRP A 134 19.09 8.26 -2.00
CA TRP A 134 18.55 6.97 -1.67
C TRP A 134 17.02 6.97 -1.72
N THR A 135 16.46 6.08 -2.53
CA THR A 135 15.04 5.73 -2.46
C THR A 135 14.92 4.23 -2.19
N GLY A 136 14.11 3.85 -1.22
CA GLY A 136 13.91 2.44 -0.91
C GLY A 136 13.23 2.17 0.43
N VAL A 137 13.28 0.90 0.83
CA VAL A 137 12.77 0.40 2.10
C VAL A 137 13.85 -0.36 2.85
N PHE A 138 13.81 -0.30 4.17
CA PHE A 138 14.63 -1.11 5.06
C PHE A 138 13.89 -1.35 6.37
N GLY A 139 14.37 -2.24 7.22
CA GLY A 139 13.80 -2.43 8.54
C GLY A 139 14.20 -3.76 9.16
N VAL A 140 13.48 -4.13 10.21
CA VAL A 140 13.75 -5.34 10.99
C VAL A 140 12.50 -6.22 11.07
N VAL A 141 12.68 -7.53 10.91
CA VAL A 141 11.64 -8.53 11.16
C VAL A 141 11.84 -9.15 12.53
N TRP A 142 10.80 -9.07 13.36
CA TRP A 142 10.77 -9.57 14.72
C TRP A 142 9.92 -10.83 14.83
N THR A 143 10.32 -11.73 15.72
CA THR A 143 9.51 -12.84 16.21
C THR A 143 8.45 -12.35 17.22
N VAL A 144 7.57 -13.26 17.64
CA VAL A 144 6.56 -13.00 18.69
C VAL A 144 7.17 -12.63 20.05
N THR A 145 8.44 -12.96 20.30
CA THR A 145 9.16 -12.69 21.57
C THR A 145 10.17 -11.56 21.46
N ASP A 146 10.01 -10.64 20.50
CA ASP A 146 10.92 -9.49 20.30
C ASP A 146 12.37 -9.87 19.97
N LEU A 147 12.60 -11.09 19.44
CA LEU A 147 13.90 -11.50 18.90
C LEU A 147 13.94 -11.28 17.39
N PRO A 148 15.11 -10.94 16.79
CA PRO A 148 15.23 -10.84 15.35
C PRO A 148 14.92 -12.15 14.63
N ARG A 149 14.39 -12.04 13.41
CA ARG A 149 14.02 -13.18 12.58
C ARG A 149 14.84 -13.18 11.29
N GLU A 150 15.77 -14.11 11.20
CA GLU A 150 16.55 -14.42 9.99
C GLU A 150 15.71 -15.20 8.96
N GLY A 151 16.08 -15.09 7.68
CA GLY A 151 15.57 -15.95 6.61
C GLY A 151 14.23 -15.54 6.00
N VAL A 152 13.71 -14.37 6.37
CA VAL A 152 12.46 -13.80 5.85
C VAL A 152 12.78 -12.84 4.70
N GLN A 153 11.93 -12.77 3.67
CA GLN A 153 12.11 -11.83 2.56
C GLN A 153 11.02 -10.78 2.55
N VAL A 154 11.32 -9.65 1.94
CA VAL A 154 10.37 -8.59 1.66
C VAL A 154 10.23 -8.45 0.16
N HIS A 155 8.99 -8.37 -0.31
CA HIS A 155 8.65 -8.17 -1.71
C HIS A 155 8.11 -6.74 -1.86
N LEU A 156 8.68 -5.99 -2.80
CA LEU A 156 8.39 -4.58 -3.06
C LEU A 156 8.11 -4.39 -4.55
N TRP A 157 6.94 -3.85 -4.88
CA TRP A 157 6.57 -3.63 -6.27
C TRP A 157 5.79 -2.34 -6.49
N THR A 158 5.64 -1.96 -7.76
CA THR A 158 4.79 -0.86 -8.20
C THR A 158 3.86 -1.30 -9.32
N GLN A 159 2.79 -0.53 -9.57
CA GLN A 159 1.92 -0.79 -10.72
C GLN A 159 2.60 -0.51 -12.07
N GLN A 160 3.71 0.22 -12.06
CA GLN A 160 4.49 0.57 -13.24
C GLN A 160 5.45 -0.56 -13.68
N GLY A 161 5.43 -1.71 -13.00
CA GLY A 161 6.15 -2.92 -13.41
C GLY A 161 7.48 -3.15 -12.71
N LEU A 162 7.83 -2.34 -11.69
CA LEU A 162 8.94 -2.66 -10.80
C LEU A 162 8.51 -3.78 -9.85
N ASP A 163 9.33 -4.81 -9.71
CA ASP A 163 9.12 -5.97 -8.85
C ASP A 163 10.48 -6.42 -8.29
N LEU A 164 10.67 -6.26 -6.97
CA LEU A 164 11.94 -6.47 -6.27
C LEU A 164 11.73 -7.32 -5.01
N TYR A 165 12.72 -8.17 -4.74
CA TYR A 165 12.77 -8.99 -3.54
C TYR A 165 14.03 -8.64 -2.76
N SER A 166 13.92 -8.49 -1.44
CA SER A 166 15.08 -8.38 -0.59
C SER A 166 15.88 -9.70 -0.58
N PRO A 167 17.18 -9.64 -0.26
CA PRO A 167 17.85 -10.79 0.33
C PRO A 167 17.06 -11.28 1.56
N PRO A 168 17.16 -12.57 1.93
CA PRO A 168 16.67 -13.04 3.21
C PRO A 168 17.27 -12.19 4.34
N THR A 169 16.46 -11.89 5.35
CA THR A 169 16.90 -11.13 6.52
C THR A 169 18.11 -11.80 7.18
N ASP A 170 19.02 -10.98 7.68
CA ASP A 170 20.22 -11.47 8.38
C ASP A 170 19.92 -11.94 9.81
N VAL A 171 20.98 -12.32 10.54
CA VAL A 171 20.91 -12.77 11.94
C VAL A 171 20.31 -11.72 12.90
N ASP A 172 20.39 -10.45 12.52
CA ASP A 172 19.84 -9.31 13.24
C ASP A 172 18.44 -8.93 12.70
N GLY A 173 17.87 -9.75 11.82
CA GLY A 173 16.54 -9.59 11.24
C GLY A 173 16.45 -8.43 10.24
N ASN A 174 17.56 -7.84 9.82
CA ASN A 174 17.56 -6.66 8.96
C ASN A 174 17.28 -7.05 7.51
N TYR A 175 16.56 -6.19 6.80
CA TYR A 175 16.44 -6.23 5.35
C TYR A 175 16.62 -4.84 4.75
N VAL A 176 17.00 -4.81 3.48
CA VAL A 176 17.09 -3.58 2.69
C VAL A 176 16.73 -3.86 1.23
N ILE A 177 15.97 -2.96 0.63
CA ILE A 177 15.75 -2.86 -0.81
C ILE A 177 16.00 -1.41 -1.18
N GLN A 178 17.15 -1.15 -1.81
CA GLN A 178 17.40 0.14 -2.44
C GLN A 178 16.90 0.09 -3.87
N VAL A 179 16.00 1.01 -4.20
CA VAL A 179 15.40 1.12 -5.53
C VAL A 179 16.22 2.05 -6.42
N SER A 180 16.66 3.18 -5.88
CA SER A 180 17.38 4.21 -6.64
C SER A 180 18.40 4.95 -5.78
N GLY A 181 19.39 5.54 -6.44
CA GLY A 181 20.34 6.50 -5.87
C GLY A 181 19.86 7.96 -5.93
N GLU A 182 18.62 8.19 -6.37
CA GLU A 182 18.00 9.50 -6.53
C GLU A 182 16.51 9.42 -6.11
N PRO A 183 15.83 10.55 -5.83
CA PRO A 183 14.41 10.57 -5.49
C PRO A 183 13.54 10.02 -6.61
N VAL A 184 12.65 9.09 -6.28
CA VAL A 184 11.69 8.52 -7.24
C VAL A 184 10.30 8.64 -6.65
N ALA A 185 9.38 9.31 -7.33
CA ALA A 185 7.97 9.30 -6.94
C ALA A 185 7.26 8.07 -7.49
N ALA A 186 6.70 7.25 -6.61
CA ALA A 186 5.82 6.16 -7.00
C ALA A 186 4.90 5.77 -5.85
N ARG A 187 3.89 4.96 -6.19
CA ARG A 187 3.07 4.24 -5.24
C ARG A 187 3.58 2.81 -5.13
N TRP A 188 3.97 2.44 -3.93
CA TRP A 188 4.64 1.18 -3.61
C TRP A 188 3.68 0.25 -2.89
N PHE A 189 3.89 -1.04 -3.13
CA PHE A 189 3.21 -2.14 -2.48
C PHE A 189 4.29 -3.01 -1.85
N MET A 190 4.06 -3.46 -0.63
CA MET A 190 5.05 -4.25 0.09
C MET A 190 4.40 -5.34 0.94
N GLU A 191 5.01 -6.51 0.95
CA GLU A 191 4.60 -7.64 1.79
C GLU A 191 5.82 -8.45 2.27
N VAL A 192 5.59 -9.29 3.28
CA VAL A 192 6.57 -10.23 3.82
C VAL A 192 6.33 -11.61 3.22
N LEU A 193 7.42 -12.24 2.80
CA LEU A 193 7.46 -13.61 2.33
C LEU A 193 8.26 -14.49 3.30
N GLU A 194 7.73 -15.67 3.64
CA GLU A 194 8.48 -16.70 4.34
C GLU A 194 8.46 -17.99 3.50
N GLY A 195 9.65 -18.48 3.14
CA GLY A 195 9.78 -19.59 2.19
C GLY A 195 9.23 -19.27 0.79
N GLY A 196 9.25 -17.98 0.39
CA GLY A 196 8.72 -17.51 -0.89
C GLY A 196 7.19 -17.38 -0.95
N VAL A 197 6.48 -17.61 0.16
CA VAL A 197 5.02 -17.48 0.23
C VAL A 197 4.64 -16.20 0.98
N PRO A 198 3.68 -15.40 0.48
CA PRO A 198 3.15 -14.25 1.21
C PRO A 198 2.59 -14.65 2.58
N GLN A 199 3.08 -13.98 3.62
CA GLN A 199 2.69 -14.22 5.01
C GLN A 199 2.18 -12.96 5.74
N SER A 200 2.12 -11.82 5.04
CA SER A 200 1.52 -10.60 5.55
C SER A 200 0.41 -10.10 4.64
N GLU A 201 -0.32 -9.10 5.11
CA GLU A 201 -1.06 -8.22 4.21
C GLU A 201 -0.10 -7.34 3.41
N VAL A 202 -0.61 -6.82 2.28
CA VAL A 202 0.10 -5.83 1.48
C VAL A 202 -0.09 -4.45 2.10
N ILE A 203 1.00 -3.77 2.41
CA ILE A 203 0.99 -2.37 2.81
C ILE A 203 1.29 -1.47 1.60
N ILE A 204 0.75 -0.26 1.64
CA ILE A 204 0.81 0.69 0.52
C ILE A 204 1.34 2.01 1.04
N PHE A 205 2.32 2.59 0.35
CA PHE A 205 2.88 3.91 0.67
C PHE A 205 3.36 4.62 -0.59
N GLU A 206 3.67 5.91 -0.47
CA GLU A 206 4.05 6.74 -1.60
C GLU A 206 5.34 7.50 -1.31
N THR A 207 6.22 7.56 -2.31
CA THR A 207 7.38 8.45 -2.33
C THR A 207 7.07 9.66 -3.23
N SER A 208 7.77 10.76 -3.04
CA SER A 208 7.59 11.98 -3.86
C SER A 208 8.85 12.35 -4.64
N LEU A 209 8.87 13.43 -5.43
CA LEU A 209 10.11 13.86 -6.14
C LEU A 209 10.98 14.80 -5.30
N GLY A 210 10.47 15.29 -4.16
CA GLY A 210 11.23 16.18 -3.29
C GLY A 210 12.35 15.41 -2.60
N CYS A 211 13.62 15.73 -2.88
CA CYS A 211 14.70 15.18 -2.06
C CYS A 211 14.60 15.68 -0.62
N GLN A 212 14.50 17.00 -0.42
CA GLN A 212 14.71 17.64 0.89
C GLN A 212 13.49 17.52 1.80
N ASN A 213 12.29 17.49 1.20
CA ASN A 213 11.02 17.51 1.92
C ASN A 213 10.11 16.33 1.52
N GLY A 214 10.57 15.47 0.62
CA GLY A 214 9.81 14.31 0.20
C GLY A 214 10.10 13.09 1.05
N LEU A 215 9.33 12.04 0.83
CA LEU A 215 9.55 10.74 1.46
C LEU A 215 10.29 9.88 0.45
N GLN A 216 11.54 9.54 0.73
CA GLN A 216 12.34 8.63 -0.11
C GLN A 216 12.75 7.39 0.66
N LYS A 217 12.97 7.54 1.96
CA LYS A 217 13.54 6.52 2.81
C LYS A 217 12.52 6.01 3.81
N PHE A 218 12.06 4.77 3.62
CA PHE A 218 11.07 4.14 4.49
C PHE A 218 11.73 3.08 5.37
N ARG A 219 11.61 3.24 6.69
CA ARG A 219 11.82 2.16 7.64
C ARG A 219 10.50 1.48 7.93
N VAL A 220 10.41 0.17 7.70
CA VAL A 220 9.23 -0.63 8.01
C VAL A 220 9.65 -1.85 8.81
N ASP A 221 9.17 -1.93 10.03
CA ASP A 221 9.46 -3.07 10.90
C ASP A 221 8.25 -4.01 10.90
N TRP A 222 8.52 -5.31 10.90
CA TRP A 222 7.50 -6.36 10.88
C TRP A 222 7.59 -7.22 12.12
N ARG A 223 6.45 -7.77 12.55
CA ARG A 223 6.36 -8.65 13.69
C ARG A 223 5.51 -9.86 13.38
N ARG A 224 6.06 -11.03 13.71
CA ARG A 224 5.33 -12.28 13.66
C ARG A 224 4.24 -12.31 14.74
N THR A 225 3.07 -12.85 14.43
CA THR A 225 1.90 -12.85 15.32
C THR A 225 1.64 -14.20 15.99
N GLN A 226 2.18 -15.30 15.45
CA GLN A 226 1.98 -16.68 15.91
C GLN A 226 3.24 -17.53 15.76
#